data_AF-A0A350UEU9-F1
#
_entry.id   AF-A0A350UEU9-F1
#
_cell.length_a   1.000
_cell.length_b   1.000
_cell.length_c   1.000
_cell.angle_alpha   90.00
_cell.angle_beta   90.00
_cell.angle_gamma   90.00
#
_symmetry.space_group_name_H-M   'P 1'
#
loop_
_entity.id
_entity.type
_entity.pdbx_description
1 polymer ?
#
loop_
_entity_poly.entity_id
_entity_poly.type
_entity_poly.pdbx_seq_one_letter_code
_entity_poly.pdbx_strand_id
1 'polypeptide(L)'
;MDHKSLQGPSRSPGDWFLALILLILLSLPSPAAGSNDIQFYDVNVYSGFSGAISPNSIQLACSGRQDVLMTHFVSHRLPFDPLIVRRIDNQTCHIHYEPSIHGFRAHAESHAIRGMFVDIPHMRLLARPGLPLGDSLDIVKAVLARAPGALDVSLGVAGSVPRPLVNRSLQVHFPNSRHRINLRPNPDVQVNSWSQDFIKSGEVRETTRLLTPRRIFEGDKANGEQFKALLDALASKRTGRSRISWEGGDLMFVRSPRDPQRLLLFYGDAARPYWADNLTEEEYAYVLRVEFGADEAIYFGSVAPHVDYVVSFIPEHQTALLVQPVTGNLELAQAAVKMLSLTFSAPVPTLVRQLESALTGPESLQLNSARIRELLAQARRESHGWAMPVDGAAYERIDAYMKEACPQDALACVGPRQLPSLVANHPDLLADWVQMAAVLRAGQSLPVAMFSVIEDQLPGQTAEKERRLREKAETLERLGFRVIRVPWIGGEMTGSQLWAGVSYANLLLLDHTLFVPVFGFGVPEQKLVEDIEPRLPAGYRVVPILARSALLQNGGVHCVMGLVRGDGIF
;
A
#
# COMPACT_ATOMS: atom_id res chain seq x y z
N MET A 1 4.84 77.78 -36.30
CA MET A 1 5.34 76.47 -35.83
C MET A 1 5.59 76.62 -34.34
N ASP A 2 4.87 75.82 -33.58
CA ASP A 2 4.38 76.12 -32.23
C ASP A 2 5.39 75.85 -31.10
N HIS A 3 5.51 76.80 -30.18
CA HIS A 3 6.09 76.60 -28.85
C HIS A 3 4.99 76.17 -27.88
N LYS A 4 4.97 74.87 -27.49
CA LYS A 4 4.14 74.37 -26.38
C LYS A 4 4.93 74.39 -25.07
N SER A 5 4.45 75.17 -24.10
CA SER A 5 4.90 75.16 -22.71
C SER A 5 4.37 73.94 -21.96
N LEU A 6 5.25 73.19 -21.31
CA LEU A 6 4.88 72.10 -20.39
C LEU A 6 4.54 72.69 -19.02
N GLN A 7 3.24 72.75 -18.69
CA GLN A 7 2.77 72.94 -17.32
C GLN A 7 2.74 71.58 -16.63
N GLY A 8 3.54 71.41 -15.57
CA GLY A 8 3.51 70.24 -14.72
C GLY A 8 2.27 70.23 -13.82
N PRO A 9 1.73 69.05 -13.47
CA PRO A 9 0.51 68.94 -12.67
C PRO A 9 0.74 69.50 -11.26
N SER A 10 -0.14 70.42 -10.84
CA SER A 10 -0.20 70.93 -9.48
C SER A 10 -0.58 69.80 -8.52
N ARG A 11 0.40 69.25 -7.80
CA ARG A 11 0.17 68.28 -6.72
C ARG A 11 -0.59 68.98 -5.58
N SER A 12 -1.64 68.34 -5.12
CA SER A 12 -2.49 68.89 -4.07
C SER A 12 -1.78 68.78 -2.70
N PRO A 13 -2.05 69.67 -1.73
CA PRO A 13 -1.51 69.55 -0.37
C PRO A 13 -1.82 68.21 0.31
N GLY A 14 -2.86 67.50 -0.14
CA GLY A 14 -3.22 66.16 0.37
C GLY A 14 -2.24 65.06 -0.01
N ASP A 15 -1.55 65.19 -1.15
CA ASP A 15 -0.60 64.18 -1.63
C ASP A 15 0.68 64.16 -0.78
N TRP A 16 1.07 65.31 -0.23
CA TRP A 16 2.19 65.42 0.70
C TRP A 16 1.87 64.85 2.07
N PHE A 17 0.63 64.99 2.54
CA PHE A 17 0.21 64.46 3.83
C PHE A 17 0.14 62.92 3.82
N LEU A 18 -0.36 62.34 2.72
CA LEU A 18 -0.34 60.89 2.51
C LEU A 18 1.08 60.34 2.35
N ALA A 19 1.95 61.03 1.61
CA ALA A 19 3.36 60.63 1.47
C ALA A 19 4.12 60.73 2.81
N LEU A 20 3.82 61.73 3.64
CA LEU A 20 4.42 61.91 4.97
C LEU A 20 3.92 60.85 5.96
N ILE A 21 2.63 60.50 5.94
CA ILE A 21 2.09 59.40 6.75
C ILE A 21 2.71 58.07 6.30
N LEU A 22 2.85 57.83 4.98
CA LEU A 22 3.52 56.64 4.47
C LEU A 22 5.00 56.60 4.91
N LEU A 23 5.71 57.73 4.85
CA LEU A 23 7.09 57.82 5.31
C LEU A 23 7.21 57.61 6.82
N ILE A 24 6.30 58.15 7.63
CA ILE A 24 6.28 57.96 9.08
C ILE A 24 5.97 56.50 9.43
N LEU A 25 5.01 55.86 8.74
CA LEU A 25 4.72 54.43 8.92
C LEU A 25 5.88 53.53 8.46
N LEU A 26 6.67 53.96 7.46
CA LEU A 26 7.87 53.25 6.99
C LEU A 26 9.15 53.57 7.78
N SER A 27 9.15 54.61 8.62
CA SER A 27 10.29 55.02 9.45
C SER A 27 10.06 54.84 10.95
N LEU A 28 8.93 54.27 11.36
CA LEU A 28 8.84 53.63 12.66
C LEU A 28 9.90 52.51 12.71
N PRO A 29 10.86 52.56 13.65
CA PRO A 29 11.79 51.47 13.83
C PRO A 29 10.95 50.22 14.07
N SER A 30 11.07 49.23 13.18
CA SER A 30 10.56 47.89 13.47
C SER A 30 11.12 47.55 14.85
N PRO A 31 10.28 47.23 15.85
CA PRO A 31 10.80 46.81 17.14
C PRO A 31 11.79 45.70 16.82
N ALA A 32 13.05 45.92 17.22
CA ALA A 32 14.13 44.98 16.95
C ALA A 32 13.59 43.59 17.29
N ALA A 33 13.35 42.79 16.24
CA ALA A 33 12.83 41.45 16.39
C ALA A 33 13.86 40.73 17.24
N GLY A 34 13.55 40.57 18.52
CA GLY A 34 14.36 39.80 19.45
C GLY A 34 14.64 38.47 18.78
N SER A 35 15.92 38.24 18.50
CA SER A 35 16.40 37.03 17.86
C SER A 35 15.92 35.80 18.65
N ASN A 36 15.21 34.92 17.96
CA ASN A 36 15.11 33.48 18.24
C ASN A 36 14.65 33.06 19.65
N ASP A 37 13.45 33.46 20.03
CA ASP A 37 12.75 32.96 21.24
C ASP A 37 12.17 31.54 21.07
N ILE A 38 12.65 30.78 20.07
CA ILE A 38 12.21 29.42 19.78
C ILE A 38 13.37 28.47 20.03
N GLN A 39 13.15 27.55 20.95
CA GLN A 39 14.05 26.46 21.28
C GLN A 39 13.54 25.18 20.63
N PHE A 40 14.46 24.39 20.07
CA PHE A 40 14.14 23.10 19.48
C PHE A 40 14.63 21.99 20.39
N TYR A 41 13.74 21.05 20.68
CA TYR A 41 14.05 19.85 21.44
C TYR A 41 13.80 18.63 20.57
N ASP A 42 14.71 17.67 20.63
CA ASP A 42 14.52 16.42 19.93
C ASP A 42 13.36 15.65 20.55
N VAL A 43 12.48 15.13 19.69
CA VAL A 43 11.49 14.15 20.13
C VAL A 43 12.22 12.81 20.22
N ASN A 44 12.19 12.17 21.39
CA ASN A 44 12.72 10.83 21.53
C ASN A 44 11.85 9.86 20.72
N VAL A 45 12.24 9.59 19.49
CA VAL A 45 11.62 8.64 18.57
C VAL A 45 12.36 7.31 18.64
N TYR A 46 12.37 6.68 19.83
CA TYR A 46 12.92 5.34 19.98
C TYR A 46 12.01 4.33 19.30
N SER A 47 12.35 3.94 18.06
CA SER A 47 11.61 2.92 17.32
C SER A 47 12.34 1.58 17.25
N GLY A 48 13.66 1.60 17.43
CA GLY A 48 14.51 0.47 17.07
C GLY A 48 14.52 0.14 15.57
N PHE A 49 13.88 0.96 14.73
CA PHE A 49 13.92 0.89 13.27
C PHE A 49 14.93 1.93 12.78
N SER A 50 16.19 1.51 12.65
CA SER A 50 17.29 2.43 12.30
C SER A 50 17.03 3.14 10.97
N GLY A 51 17.20 4.46 10.98
CA GLY A 51 17.05 5.27 9.77
C GLY A 51 15.61 5.48 9.30
N ALA A 52 14.60 5.10 10.09
CA ALA A 52 13.19 5.37 9.79
C ALA A 52 12.85 6.86 9.66
N ILE A 53 13.65 7.71 10.31
CA ILE A 53 13.50 9.16 10.31
C ILE A 53 14.84 9.82 9.97
N SER A 54 14.79 10.96 9.28
CA SER A 54 15.96 11.79 9.05
C SER A 54 16.34 12.51 10.35
N PRO A 55 17.64 12.61 10.70
CA PRO A 55 18.06 13.37 11.87
C PRO A 55 17.44 14.76 11.90
N ASN A 56 16.97 15.17 13.08
CA ASN A 56 16.37 16.49 13.35
C ASN A 56 15.13 16.83 12.50
N SER A 57 14.48 15.85 11.85
CA SER A 57 13.31 16.14 11.02
C SER A 57 12.02 16.31 11.82
N ILE A 58 11.89 15.65 12.97
CA ILE A 58 10.80 15.85 13.92
C ILE A 58 11.39 16.37 15.23
N GLN A 59 10.96 17.56 15.64
CA GLN A 59 11.39 18.24 16.85
C GLN A 59 10.20 18.89 17.54
N LEU A 60 10.37 19.34 18.79
CA LEU A 60 9.44 20.25 19.45
C LEU A 60 9.99 21.65 19.32
N ALA A 61 9.25 22.54 18.66
CA ALA A 61 9.51 23.97 18.70
C ALA A 61 8.78 24.55 19.91
N CYS A 62 9.53 25.16 20.83
CA CYS A 62 9.01 25.69 22.09
C CYS A 62 9.35 27.17 22.25
N SER A 63 8.42 27.94 22.80
CA SER A 63 8.61 29.35 23.13
C SER A 63 7.84 29.72 24.39
N GLY A 64 8.28 30.77 25.09
CA GLY A 64 7.52 31.35 26.21
C GLY A 64 6.15 31.90 25.79
N ARG A 65 5.93 32.16 24.49
CA ARG A 65 4.69 32.73 23.97
C ARG A 65 4.17 32.00 22.72
N GLN A 66 2.87 31.72 22.69
CA GLN A 66 2.22 31.00 21.59
C GLN A 66 2.19 31.81 20.27
N ASP A 67 2.07 33.14 20.34
CA ASP A 67 2.07 34.01 19.16
C ASP A 67 3.42 33.99 18.42
N VAL A 68 4.52 33.82 19.15
CA VAL A 68 5.87 33.63 18.58
C VAL A 68 5.96 32.32 17.82
N LEU A 69 5.48 31.22 18.42
CA LEU A 69 5.40 29.94 17.72
C LEU A 69 4.54 30.04 16.46
N MET A 70 3.34 30.58 16.57
CA MET A 70 2.45 30.73 15.41
C MET A 70 3.12 31.55 14.28
N THR A 71 3.79 32.65 14.62
CA THR A 71 4.53 33.47 13.66
C THR A 71 5.66 32.69 12.98
N HIS A 72 6.36 31.83 13.72
CA HIS A 72 7.40 30.96 13.18
C HIS A 72 6.86 29.91 12.20
N PHE A 73 5.79 29.21 12.56
CA PHE A 73 5.18 28.22 11.65
C PHE A 73 4.70 28.90 10.36
N VAL A 74 4.04 30.06 10.46
CA VAL A 74 3.60 30.84 9.30
C VAL A 74 4.78 31.29 8.43
N SER A 75 5.88 31.78 9.02
CA SER A 75 7.06 32.22 8.25
C SER A 75 7.78 31.08 7.54
N HIS A 76 7.70 29.86 8.08
CA HIS A 76 8.22 28.62 7.47
C HIS A 76 7.20 27.94 6.55
N ARG A 77 6.02 28.54 6.35
CA ARG A 77 4.90 27.98 5.55
C ARG A 77 4.44 26.61 6.06
N LEU A 78 4.46 26.43 7.38
CA LEU A 78 3.96 25.26 8.07
C LEU A 78 2.59 25.58 8.70
N PRO A 79 1.65 24.62 8.74
CA PRO A 79 0.40 24.82 9.46
C PRO A 79 0.67 24.87 10.96
N PHE A 80 0.02 25.79 11.67
CA PHE A 80 0.02 25.81 13.14
C PHE A 80 -1.33 25.27 13.64
N ASP A 81 -1.31 24.26 14.50
CA ASP A 81 -2.52 23.67 15.08
C ASP A 81 -2.57 23.93 16.59
N PRO A 82 -3.47 24.80 17.08
CA PRO A 82 -3.55 25.11 18.49
C PRO A 82 -3.96 23.90 19.36
N LEU A 83 -4.55 22.84 18.78
CA LEU A 83 -5.03 21.69 19.54
C LEU A 83 -3.91 20.72 19.96
N ILE A 84 -2.77 20.75 19.27
CA ILE A 84 -1.60 19.91 19.60
C ILE A 84 -0.50 20.69 20.33
N VAL A 85 -0.80 21.94 20.71
CA VAL A 85 0.07 22.75 21.56
C VAL A 85 0.04 22.20 22.98
N ARG A 86 1.22 21.97 23.57
CA ARG A 86 1.36 21.52 24.95
C ARG A 86 2.34 22.39 25.74
N ARG A 87 2.25 22.33 27.07
CA ARG A 87 3.20 23.00 27.97
C ARG A 87 4.30 22.05 28.43
N ILE A 88 5.56 22.45 28.28
CA ILE A 88 6.75 21.72 28.77
C ILE A 88 7.65 22.76 29.45
N ASP A 89 8.01 22.55 30.71
CA ASP A 89 8.90 23.44 31.47
C ASP A 89 8.55 24.94 31.37
N ASN A 90 7.26 25.27 31.53
CA ASN A 90 6.66 26.61 31.37
C ASN A 90 6.75 27.23 29.96
N GLN A 91 7.22 26.48 28.97
CA GLN A 91 7.16 26.87 27.57
C GLN A 91 5.93 26.27 26.90
N THR A 92 5.42 26.99 25.91
CA THR A 92 4.44 26.48 24.96
C THR A 92 5.20 25.79 23.85
N CYS A 93 4.85 24.54 23.52
CA CYS A 93 5.54 23.71 22.55
C CYS A 93 4.58 23.17 21.50
N HIS A 94 5.06 23.05 20.27
CA HIS A 94 4.33 22.46 19.16
C HIS A 94 5.27 21.53 18.37
N ILE A 95 4.74 20.42 17.85
CA ILE A 95 5.50 19.52 16.98
C ILE A 95 5.95 20.25 15.71
N HIS A 96 7.23 20.22 15.41
CA HIS A 96 7.83 20.87 14.25
C HIS A 96 8.31 19.81 13.27
N TYR A 97 7.75 19.85 12.06
CA TYR A 97 8.13 18.98 10.95
C TYR A 97 8.13 19.80 9.67
N GLU A 98 9.22 19.72 8.93
CA GLU A 98 9.33 20.29 7.58
C GLU A 98 9.18 19.19 6.53
N PRO A 99 8.30 19.38 5.53
CA PRO A 99 8.06 18.38 4.51
C PRO A 99 9.30 18.15 3.64
N SER A 100 9.45 16.93 3.16
CA SER A 100 10.59 16.52 2.33
C SER A 100 10.66 17.27 1.00
N ILE A 101 9.50 17.64 0.48
CA ILE A 101 9.34 18.46 -0.73
C ILE A 101 8.36 19.59 -0.39
N HIS A 102 8.87 20.81 -0.27
CA HIS A 102 8.02 21.96 0.06
C HIS A 102 6.93 22.19 -1.00
N GLY A 103 5.67 22.28 -0.54
CA GLY A 103 4.51 22.47 -1.39
C GLY A 103 4.05 21.21 -2.13
N PHE A 104 4.55 20.04 -1.77
CA PHE A 104 4.03 18.77 -2.28
C PHE A 104 2.61 18.54 -1.77
N ARG A 105 1.71 18.21 -2.68
CA ARG A 105 0.33 17.81 -2.40
C ARG A 105 0.06 16.47 -3.06
N ALA A 106 -0.23 15.45 -2.27
CA ALA A 106 -0.52 14.12 -2.80
C ALA A 106 -1.73 14.15 -3.74
N HIS A 107 -1.68 13.37 -4.82
CA HIS A 107 -2.82 13.22 -5.70
C HIS A 107 -3.91 12.41 -5.01
N ALA A 108 -5.12 12.95 -5.00
CA ALA A 108 -6.31 12.20 -4.58
C ALA A 108 -6.60 11.03 -5.54
N GLU A 109 -7.31 10.02 -5.04
CA GLU A 109 -7.80 8.85 -5.81
C GLU A 109 -8.61 9.25 -7.05
N SER A 110 -9.20 10.46 -7.06
CA SER A 110 -9.96 11.02 -8.19
C SER A 110 -9.09 11.47 -9.38
N HIS A 111 -7.76 11.56 -9.21
CA HIS A 111 -6.88 11.93 -10.32
C HIS A 111 -6.68 10.74 -11.24
N ALA A 112 -6.75 10.95 -12.55
CA ALA A 112 -6.56 9.88 -13.54
C ALA A 112 -5.20 9.19 -13.36
N ILE A 113 -5.21 7.85 -13.40
CA ILE A 113 -4.01 7.02 -13.41
C ILE A 113 -3.42 7.07 -14.82
N ARG A 114 -2.17 7.52 -14.95
CA ARG A 114 -1.43 7.51 -16.22
C ARG A 114 -0.34 6.45 -16.27
N GLY A 115 0.12 6.01 -15.10
CA GLY A 115 1.13 4.97 -15.03
C GLY A 115 1.10 4.17 -13.75
N MET A 116 1.94 3.14 -13.73
CA MET A 116 2.09 2.25 -12.59
C MET A 116 3.54 1.78 -12.47
N PHE A 117 3.99 1.64 -11.23
CA PHE A 117 5.17 0.88 -10.87
C PHE A 117 4.72 -0.52 -10.45
N VAL A 118 5.34 -1.54 -11.02
CA VAL A 118 5.11 -2.93 -10.63
C VAL A 118 6.45 -3.64 -10.61
N ASP A 119 6.72 -4.31 -9.49
CA ASP A 119 7.94 -5.07 -9.29
C ASP A 119 7.62 -6.58 -9.43
N ILE A 120 8.34 -7.24 -10.33
CA ILE A 120 8.06 -8.62 -10.74
C ILE A 120 9.24 -9.53 -10.36
N PRO A 121 9.00 -10.65 -9.66
CA PRO A 121 10.03 -11.67 -9.45
C PRO A 121 10.62 -12.14 -10.78
N HIS A 122 11.93 -11.95 -10.98
CA HIS A 122 12.56 -12.17 -12.28
C HIS A 122 12.40 -13.60 -12.81
N MET A 123 12.47 -14.61 -11.94
CA MET A 123 12.24 -16.02 -12.31
C MET A 123 10.84 -16.21 -12.91
N ARG A 124 9.83 -15.53 -12.35
CA ARG A 124 8.45 -15.60 -12.83
C ARG A 124 8.31 -14.97 -14.22
N LEU A 125 8.97 -13.84 -14.46
CA LEU A 125 8.98 -13.19 -15.78
C LEU A 125 9.68 -14.06 -16.84
N LEU A 126 10.78 -14.71 -16.47
CA LEU A 126 11.59 -15.51 -17.38
C LEU A 126 10.98 -16.88 -17.70
N ALA A 127 10.20 -17.45 -16.78
CA ALA A 127 9.45 -18.68 -17.03
C ALA A 127 8.45 -18.49 -18.18
N ARG A 128 8.22 -19.57 -18.93
CA ARG A 128 7.15 -19.62 -19.93
C ARG A 128 5.79 -19.36 -19.26
N PRO A 129 4.81 -18.80 -19.99
CA PRO A 129 3.45 -18.70 -19.49
C PRO A 129 2.96 -20.07 -19.01
N GLY A 130 2.48 -20.12 -17.78
CA GLY A 130 1.89 -21.30 -17.17
C GLY A 130 0.53 -20.95 -16.57
N LEU A 131 0.04 -21.82 -15.68
CA LEU A 131 -1.14 -21.51 -14.89
C LEU A 131 -0.92 -20.24 -14.07
N PRO A 132 -1.95 -19.38 -13.93
CA PRO A 132 -1.85 -18.19 -13.10
C PRO A 132 -1.69 -18.61 -11.63
N LEU A 133 -0.67 -18.06 -10.99
CA LEU A 133 -0.40 -18.19 -9.55
C LEU A 133 -1.11 -17.10 -8.74
N GLY A 134 -1.46 -15.99 -9.41
CA GLY A 134 -2.01 -14.80 -8.77
C GLY A 134 -0.95 -14.02 -8.00
N ASP A 135 0.25 -13.90 -8.59
CA ASP A 135 1.33 -13.03 -8.16
C ASP A 135 1.30 -11.67 -8.89
N SER A 136 2.28 -10.80 -8.65
CA SER A 136 2.33 -9.47 -9.27
C SER A 136 2.35 -9.50 -10.81
N LEU A 137 2.94 -10.53 -11.43
CA LEU A 137 2.94 -10.67 -12.89
C LEU A 137 1.54 -11.01 -13.41
N ASP A 138 0.86 -11.96 -12.79
CA ASP A 138 -0.48 -12.35 -13.20
C ASP A 138 -1.50 -11.21 -12.99
N ILE A 139 -1.38 -10.49 -11.87
CA ILE A 139 -2.22 -9.32 -11.57
C ILE A 139 -2.02 -8.23 -12.62
N VAL A 140 -0.77 -7.79 -12.88
CA VAL A 140 -0.53 -6.72 -13.86
C VAL A 140 -0.95 -7.12 -15.27
N LYS A 141 -0.73 -8.38 -15.69
CA LYS A 141 -1.23 -8.88 -16.99
C LYS A 141 -2.75 -8.78 -17.08
N ALA A 142 -3.45 -9.20 -16.04
CA ALA A 142 -4.91 -9.21 -16.04
C ALA A 142 -5.51 -7.79 -16.02
N VAL A 143 -4.87 -6.85 -15.32
CA VAL A 143 -5.23 -5.43 -15.31
C VAL A 143 -4.95 -4.79 -16.66
N LEU A 144 -3.73 -4.89 -17.21
CA LEU A 144 -3.39 -4.28 -18.50
C LEU A 144 -4.26 -4.80 -19.64
N ALA A 145 -4.58 -6.10 -19.65
CA ALA A 145 -5.46 -6.68 -20.66
C ALA A 145 -6.89 -6.08 -20.68
N ARG A 146 -7.32 -5.43 -19.59
CA ARG A 146 -8.69 -4.91 -19.41
C ARG A 146 -8.73 -3.43 -19.06
N ALA A 147 -7.58 -2.79 -18.88
CA ALA A 147 -7.46 -1.36 -18.68
C ALA A 147 -8.14 -0.64 -19.86
N PRO A 148 -8.90 0.44 -19.64
CA PRO A 148 -9.64 1.16 -20.68
C PRO A 148 -8.74 2.00 -21.61
N GLY A 149 -7.62 2.52 -21.11
CA GLY A 149 -6.64 3.31 -21.86
C GLY A 149 -5.24 2.69 -21.90
N ALA A 150 -4.35 3.29 -22.70
CA ALA A 150 -2.92 3.02 -22.62
C ALA A 150 -2.34 3.58 -21.31
N LEU A 151 -1.37 2.89 -20.74
CA LEU A 151 -0.72 3.24 -19.47
C LEU A 151 0.78 3.19 -19.65
N ASP A 152 1.50 4.03 -18.92
CA ASP A 152 2.96 3.97 -18.79
C ASP A 152 3.32 3.06 -17.61
N VAL A 153 3.89 1.89 -17.89
CA VAL A 153 4.16 0.84 -16.91
C VAL A 153 5.66 0.75 -16.67
N SER A 154 6.13 1.10 -15.47
CA SER A 154 7.50 0.87 -15.05
C SER A 154 7.60 -0.50 -14.37
N LEU A 155 8.19 -1.47 -15.07
CA LEU A 155 8.40 -2.82 -14.56
C LEU A 155 9.78 -2.95 -13.91
N GLY A 156 9.81 -3.12 -12.59
CA GLY A 156 11.01 -3.46 -11.83
C GLY A 156 11.35 -4.94 -11.99
N VAL A 157 12.56 -5.23 -12.48
CA VAL A 157 13.09 -6.59 -12.63
C VAL A 157 14.52 -6.65 -12.13
N ALA A 158 14.95 -7.78 -11.55
CA ALA A 158 16.31 -7.92 -11.02
C ALA A 158 17.37 -7.51 -12.07
N GLY A 159 18.21 -6.55 -11.72
CA GLY A 159 19.21 -5.95 -12.61
C GLY A 159 20.32 -6.91 -13.04
N SER A 160 20.43 -8.05 -12.36
CA SER A 160 21.35 -9.14 -12.68
C SER A 160 20.92 -9.96 -13.90
N VAL A 161 19.68 -9.80 -14.38
CA VAL A 161 19.15 -10.54 -15.54
C VAL A 161 19.51 -9.81 -16.84
N PRO A 162 20.08 -10.50 -17.85
CA PRO A 162 20.42 -9.88 -19.12
C PRO A 162 19.20 -9.27 -19.84
N ARG A 163 19.32 -7.99 -20.24
CA ARG A 163 18.25 -7.24 -20.94
C ARG A 163 17.65 -7.97 -22.16
N PRO A 164 18.43 -8.64 -23.04
CA PRO A 164 17.84 -9.37 -24.17
C PRO A 164 16.86 -10.47 -23.75
N LEU A 165 17.10 -11.15 -22.62
CA LEU A 165 16.20 -12.17 -22.09
C LEU A 165 14.93 -11.53 -21.54
N VAL A 166 15.06 -10.46 -20.76
CA VAL A 166 13.92 -9.70 -20.24
C VAL A 166 13.03 -9.21 -21.38
N ASN A 167 13.62 -8.61 -22.43
CA ASN A 167 12.87 -8.11 -23.58
C ASN A 167 12.11 -9.22 -24.30
N ARG A 168 12.72 -10.40 -24.48
CA ARG A 168 12.05 -11.57 -25.07
C ARG A 168 10.88 -12.03 -24.19
N SER A 169 11.07 -12.12 -22.88
CA SER A 169 10.01 -12.48 -21.94
C SER A 169 8.87 -11.46 -21.92
N LEU A 170 9.16 -10.17 -22.03
CA LEU A 170 8.13 -9.13 -22.15
C LEU A 170 7.27 -9.32 -23.40
N GLN A 171 7.88 -9.64 -24.55
CA GLN A 171 7.13 -9.92 -25.78
C GLN A 171 6.19 -11.13 -25.64
N VAL A 172 6.56 -12.11 -24.80
CA VAL A 172 5.74 -13.30 -24.52
C VAL A 172 4.61 -13.01 -23.54
N HIS A 173 4.88 -12.26 -22.47
CA HIS A 173 3.88 -11.98 -21.42
C HIS A 173 2.95 -10.81 -21.75
N PHE A 174 3.40 -9.87 -22.57
CA PHE A 174 2.67 -8.67 -23.00
C PHE A 174 2.66 -8.53 -24.53
N PRO A 175 2.21 -9.56 -25.27
CA PRO A 175 2.23 -9.52 -26.73
C PRO A 175 1.30 -8.42 -27.24
N ASN A 176 1.79 -7.59 -28.17
CA ASN A 176 1.04 -6.49 -28.77
C ASN A 176 0.39 -5.53 -27.75
N SER A 177 1.02 -5.38 -26.57
CA SER A 177 0.53 -4.47 -25.54
C SER A 177 0.48 -3.05 -26.09
N ARG A 178 -0.68 -2.41 -25.96
CA ARG A 178 -0.84 -0.97 -26.24
C ARG A 178 -0.24 -0.08 -25.15
N HIS A 179 0.20 -0.67 -24.05
CA HIS A 179 0.80 0.03 -22.92
C HIS A 179 2.29 0.25 -23.18
N ARG A 180 2.82 1.37 -22.69
CA ARG A 180 4.25 1.67 -22.78
C ARG A 180 4.95 1.01 -21.61
N ILE A 181 5.61 -0.11 -21.87
CA ILE A 181 6.31 -0.87 -20.84
C ILE A 181 7.78 -0.44 -20.80
N ASN A 182 8.17 0.22 -19.71
CA ASN A 182 9.53 0.65 -19.42
C ASN A 182 10.17 -0.30 -18.42
N LEU A 183 11.37 -0.79 -18.71
CA LEU A 183 12.13 -1.62 -17.78
C LEU A 183 12.93 -0.76 -16.81
N ARG A 184 12.79 -1.06 -15.52
CA ARG A 184 13.59 -0.48 -14.45
C ARG A 184 14.45 -1.58 -13.83
N PRO A 185 15.78 -1.43 -13.78
CA PRO A 185 16.61 -2.36 -13.04
C PRO A 185 16.28 -2.23 -11.55
N ASN A 186 15.90 -3.34 -10.92
CA ASN A 186 15.82 -3.48 -9.48
C ASN A 186 17.17 -4.05 -9.01
N PRO A 187 17.98 -3.29 -8.25
CA PRO A 187 19.30 -3.74 -7.81
C PRO A 187 19.23 -4.88 -6.77
N ASP A 188 18.07 -5.09 -6.15
CA ASP A 188 17.89 -6.09 -5.12
C ASP A 188 17.63 -7.47 -5.72
N VAL A 189 18.24 -8.50 -5.11
CA VAL A 189 18.02 -9.90 -5.49
C VAL A 189 16.60 -10.34 -5.10
N GLN A 190 16.11 -9.85 -3.96
CA GLN A 190 14.74 -10.02 -3.51
C GLN A 190 13.91 -8.82 -3.94
N VAL A 191 12.89 -9.10 -4.75
CA VAL A 191 11.99 -8.07 -5.27
C VAL A 191 10.90 -7.79 -4.24
N ASN A 192 10.74 -6.53 -3.86
CA ASN A 192 9.56 -6.10 -3.13
C ASN A 192 8.40 -5.92 -4.11
N SER A 193 7.41 -6.82 -4.07
CA SER A 193 6.27 -6.79 -4.99
C SER A 193 5.22 -5.74 -4.61
N TRP A 194 5.31 -5.13 -3.43
CA TRP A 194 4.34 -4.20 -2.87
C TRP A 194 4.64 -2.76 -3.31
N SER A 195 4.53 -2.50 -4.61
CA SER A 195 4.88 -1.19 -5.18
C SER A 195 4.04 -0.02 -4.64
N GLN A 196 2.84 -0.29 -4.13
CA GLN A 196 2.03 0.70 -3.44
C GLN A 196 2.73 1.25 -2.19
N ASP A 197 3.57 0.43 -1.53
CA ASP A 197 4.17 0.81 -0.25
C ASP A 197 5.31 1.79 -0.37
N PHE A 198 5.85 1.99 -1.58
CA PHE A 198 7.02 2.85 -1.77
C PHE A 198 6.87 3.93 -2.85
N ILE A 199 5.69 4.10 -3.45
CA ILE A 199 5.41 5.15 -4.44
C ILE A 199 4.14 5.92 -4.05
N LYS A 200 4.28 7.24 -3.86
CA LYS A 200 3.15 8.18 -3.86
C LYS A 200 3.37 9.27 -4.89
N SER A 201 2.36 9.52 -5.71
CA SER A 201 2.37 10.65 -6.65
C SER A 201 1.68 11.87 -6.05
N GLY A 202 2.16 13.04 -6.43
CA GLY A 202 1.56 14.33 -6.06
C GLY A 202 2.04 15.43 -6.99
N GLU A 203 1.71 16.66 -6.65
CA GLU A 203 2.05 17.84 -7.43
C GLU A 203 2.88 18.84 -6.61
N VAL A 204 3.79 19.53 -7.30
CA VAL A 204 4.50 20.71 -6.76
C VAL A 204 4.52 21.74 -7.87
N ARG A 205 3.86 22.88 -7.67
CA ARG A 205 3.73 23.95 -8.69
C ARG A 205 3.29 23.36 -10.05
N GLU A 206 2.19 22.61 -10.03
CA GLU A 206 1.59 21.98 -11.23
C GLU A 206 2.47 20.90 -11.91
N THR A 207 3.62 20.55 -11.33
CA THR A 207 4.46 19.47 -11.84
C THR A 207 4.25 18.21 -11.03
N THR A 208 3.91 17.11 -11.69
CA THR A 208 3.85 15.79 -11.03
C THR A 208 5.22 15.40 -10.46
N ARG A 209 5.23 14.99 -9.19
CA ARG A 209 6.37 14.47 -8.45
C ARG A 209 6.00 13.12 -7.83
N LEU A 210 7.02 12.29 -7.66
CA LEU A 210 6.95 11.10 -6.82
C LEU A 210 7.60 11.38 -5.49
N LEU A 211 7.02 10.81 -4.44
CA LEU A 211 7.60 10.72 -3.11
C LEU A 211 7.78 9.24 -2.79
N THR A 212 8.98 8.86 -2.38
CA THR A 212 9.32 7.51 -1.89
C THR A 212 9.59 7.56 -0.38
N PRO A 213 9.33 6.51 0.39
CA PRO A 213 9.56 6.50 1.83
C PRO A 213 11.05 6.55 2.14
N ARG A 214 11.42 7.00 3.35
CA ARG A 214 12.82 6.99 3.78
C ARG A 214 13.43 5.60 3.70
N ARG A 215 12.77 4.61 4.32
CA ARG A 215 13.04 3.18 4.31
C ARG A 215 11.71 2.41 4.22
N ILE A 216 11.76 1.17 3.73
CA ILE A 216 10.63 0.23 3.74
C ILE A 216 10.90 -0.83 4.81
N PHE A 217 9.96 -1.08 5.72
CA PHE A 217 10.15 -2.03 6.82
C PHE A 217 9.17 -3.20 6.78
N GLU A 218 7.89 -2.99 6.47
CA GLU A 218 6.88 -4.08 6.42
C GLU A 218 6.85 -4.90 7.73
N GLY A 219 6.99 -4.22 8.86
CA GLY A 219 7.06 -4.82 10.19
C GLY A 219 8.41 -5.43 10.57
N ASP A 220 9.38 -5.54 9.64
CA ASP A 220 10.72 -6.08 9.91
C ASP A 220 11.82 -5.00 9.79
N LYS A 221 12.64 -4.89 10.83
CA LYS A 221 13.78 -3.96 10.89
C LYS A 221 14.83 -4.26 9.82
N ALA A 222 15.03 -5.53 9.46
CA ALA A 222 16.00 -5.95 8.46
C ALA A 222 15.66 -5.43 7.06
N ASN A 223 14.36 -5.33 6.75
CA ASN A 223 13.87 -4.85 5.46
C ASN A 223 14.32 -3.42 5.15
N GLY A 224 14.50 -2.59 6.19
CA GLY A 224 14.96 -1.20 6.03
C GLY A 224 16.29 -1.08 5.32
N GLU A 225 17.24 -1.97 5.60
CA GLU A 225 18.51 -2.04 4.88
C GLU A 225 18.39 -2.84 3.58
N GLN A 226 17.61 -3.92 3.58
CA GLN A 226 17.41 -4.76 2.40
C GLN A 226 16.90 -3.97 1.19
N PHE A 227 15.89 -3.11 1.35
CA PHE A 227 15.27 -2.38 0.23
C PHE A 227 15.83 -0.98 0.00
N LYS A 228 16.97 -0.65 0.63
CA LYS A 228 17.61 0.66 0.45
C LYS A 228 17.99 0.89 -1.01
N ALA A 229 18.58 -0.10 -1.66
CA ALA A 229 19.08 0.04 -3.01
C ALA A 229 17.93 0.19 -4.02
N LEU A 230 16.82 -0.54 -3.86
CA LEU A 230 15.57 -0.29 -4.59
C LEU A 230 15.17 1.18 -4.54
N LEU A 231 15.08 1.76 -3.35
CA LEU A 231 14.64 3.14 -3.20
C LEU A 231 15.66 4.13 -3.80
N ASP A 232 16.96 3.86 -3.67
CA ASP A 232 18.01 4.71 -4.23
C ASP A 232 17.98 4.70 -5.76
N ALA A 233 17.64 3.55 -6.37
CA ALA A 233 17.47 3.42 -7.81
C ALA A 233 16.25 4.19 -8.37
N LEU A 234 15.30 4.59 -7.51
CA LEU A 234 14.16 5.44 -7.89
C LEU A 234 14.48 6.94 -7.87
N ALA A 235 15.63 7.34 -7.31
CA ALA A 235 16.02 8.73 -7.20
C ALA A 235 16.15 9.40 -8.59
N SER A 236 15.46 10.52 -8.78
CA SER A 236 15.46 11.26 -10.03
C SER A 236 15.11 12.72 -9.79
N LYS A 237 15.22 13.59 -10.80
CA LYS A 237 14.73 14.99 -10.69
C LYS A 237 13.22 15.10 -10.42
N ARG A 238 12.45 14.03 -10.66
CA ARG A 238 11.00 13.96 -10.45
C ARG A 238 10.62 13.14 -9.22
N THR A 239 11.58 12.52 -8.54
CA THR A 239 11.37 11.68 -7.35
C THR A 239 12.08 12.29 -6.15
N GLY A 240 11.35 12.62 -5.10
CA GLY A 240 11.92 12.99 -3.80
C GLY A 240 11.90 11.83 -2.82
N ARG A 241 12.86 11.84 -1.90
CA ARG A 241 12.91 10.89 -0.78
C ARG A 241 12.32 11.54 0.46
N SER A 242 11.36 10.86 1.09
CA SER A 242 10.76 11.32 2.34
C SER A 242 11.78 11.34 3.48
N ARG A 243 11.62 12.29 4.41
CA ARG A 243 12.35 12.39 5.68
C ARG A 243 11.85 11.37 6.69
N ILE A 244 10.69 10.76 6.46
CA ILE A 244 10.10 9.71 7.29
C ILE A 244 9.84 8.43 6.47
N SER A 245 9.86 7.29 7.13
CA SER A 245 9.39 6.02 6.57
C SER A 245 7.88 5.95 6.65
N TRP A 246 7.26 5.39 5.61
CA TRP A 246 5.82 5.19 5.54
C TRP A 246 5.53 3.98 4.65
N GLU A 247 4.32 3.46 4.76
CA GLU A 247 3.78 2.40 3.90
C GLU A 247 2.55 2.93 3.19
N GLY A 248 2.60 2.94 1.87
CA GLY A 248 1.58 3.55 1.04
C GLY A 248 0.23 2.84 1.06
N GLY A 249 0.15 1.54 1.36
CA GLY A 249 -1.14 0.86 1.61
C GLY A 249 -1.89 1.46 2.80
N ASP A 250 -1.14 2.06 3.74
CA ASP A 250 -1.68 2.68 4.94
C ASP A 250 -2.06 4.16 4.75
N LEU A 251 -1.97 4.70 3.53
CA LEU A 251 -2.22 6.09 3.21
C LEU A 251 -3.13 6.21 1.98
N MET A 252 -4.35 6.73 2.15
CA MET A 252 -5.26 7.02 1.05
C MET A 252 -5.66 8.49 1.01
N PHE A 253 -5.70 9.07 -0.18
CA PHE A 253 -5.95 10.50 -0.37
C PHE A 253 -7.23 10.72 -1.15
N VAL A 254 -8.19 11.46 -0.62
CA VAL A 254 -9.46 11.74 -1.31
C VAL A 254 -9.89 13.18 -1.14
N ARG A 255 -10.59 13.74 -2.12
CA ARG A 255 -11.22 15.06 -1.95
C ARG A 255 -12.44 14.93 -1.05
N SER A 256 -12.66 15.92 -0.19
CA SER A 256 -13.84 15.91 0.69
C SER A 256 -15.13 16.03 -0.14
N PRO A 257 -16.13 15.16 0.09
CA PRO A 257 -17.45 15.29 -0.52
C PRO A 257 -18.12 16.64 -0.24
N ARG A 258 -17.83 17.23 0.92
CA ARG A 258 -18.40 18.52 1.37
C ARG A 258 -17.63 19.73 0.89
N ASP A 259 -16.34 19.56 0.58
CA ASP A 259 -15.48 20.60 0.05
C ASP A 259 -14.43 19.99 -0.90
N PRO A 260 -14.69 19.98 -2.22
CA PRO A 260 -13.78 19.37 -3.19
C PRO A 260 -12.38 20.00 -3.24
N GLN A 261 -12.18 21.20 -2.68
CA GLN A 261 -10.85 21.80 -2.59
C GLN A 261 -10.00 21.14 -1.50
N ARG A 262 -10.63 20.53 -0.50
CA ARG A 262 -9.95 19.92 0.63
C ARG A 262 -9.53 18.48 0.34
N LEU A 263 -8.29 18.17 0.67
CA LEU A 263 -7.69 16.84 0.58
C LEU A 263 -7.71 16.19 1.96
N LEU A 264 -8.39 15.06 2.05
CA LEU A 264 -8.44 14.20 3.24
C LEU A 264 -7.39 13.09 3.08
N LEU A 265 -6.55 12.90 4.09
CA LEU A 265 -5.67 11.76 4.24
C LEU A 265 -6.31 10.75 5.20
N PHE A 266 -6.64 9.55 4.72
CA PHE A 266 -6.98 8.41 5.56
C PHE A 266 -5.69 7.67 5.90
N TYR A 267 -5.41 7.45 7.18
CA TYR A 267 -4.14 6.87 7.63
C TYR A 267 -4.33 5.81 8.72
N GLY A 268 -3.42 4.83 8.81
CA GLY A 268 -3.40 3.82 9.87
C GLY A 268 -2.12 3.85 10.72
N ASP A 269 -1.79 2.70 11.31
CA ASP A 269 -0.70 2.58 12.30
C ASP A 269 0.55 1.88 11.76
N ALA A 270 0.60 1.47 10.49
CA ALA A 270 1.67 0.61 9.98
C ALA A 270 3.05 1.23 10.17
N ALA A 271 3.17 2.54 9.92
CA ALA A 271 4.41 3.27 10.08
C ALA A 271 4.64 3.83 11.50
N ARG A 272 3.65 3.77 12.38
CA ARG A 272 3.73 4.35 13.73
C ARG A 272 4.86 3.72 14.56
N PRO A 273 5.04 2.37 14.58
CA PRO A 273 6.18 1.70 15.21
C PRO A 273 7.55 2.15 14.72
N TYR A 274 7.66 2.76 13.53
CA TYR A 274 8.95 3.07 12.92
C TYR A 274 9.53 4.38 13.44
N TRP A 275 8.71 5.33 13.86
CA TRP A 275 9.20 6.65 14.28
C TRP A 275 8.21 7.46 15.13
N ALA A 276 6.97 7.01 15.32
CA ALA A 276 5.91 7.79 15.98
C ALA A 276 5.38 7.15 17.28
N ASP A 277 6.05 6.14 17.83
CA ASP A 277 5.61 5.45 19.05
C ASP A 277 5.37 6.38 20.24
N ASN A 278 6.17 7.44 20.37
CA ASN A 278 6.07 8.41 21.47
C ASN A 278 5.28 9.68 21.10
N LEU A 279 4.69 9.74 19.90
CA LEU A 279 3.83 10.83 19.49
C LEU A 279 2.38 10.54 19.89
N THR A 280 1.61 11.59 20.21
CA THR A 280 0.15 11.45 20.27
C THR A 280 -0.42 11.14 18.88
N GLU A 281 -1.67 10.68 18.82
CA GLU A 281 -2.34 10.47 17.53
C GLU A 281 -2.39 11.76 16.71
N GLU A 282 -2.67 12.89 17.35
CA GLU A 282 -2.77 14.20 16.70
C GLU A 282 -1.40 14.71 16.22
N GLU A 283 -0.33 14.48 16.98
CA GLU A 283 1.04 14.81 16.55
C GLU A 283 1.46 13.95 15.35
N TYR A 284 1.15 12.65 15.35
CA TYR A 284 1.41 11.76 14.22
C TYR A 284 0.61 12.16 12.97
N ALA A 285 -0.69 12.43 13.14
CA ALA A 285 -1.57 12.94 12.09
C ALA A 285 -1.05 14.27 11.50
N TYR A 286 -0.55 15.17 12.36
CA TYR A 286 0.04 16.43 11.92
C TYR A 286 1.24 16.21 11.02
N VAL A 287 2.19 15.35 11.41
CA VAL A 287 3.40 15.07 10.62
C VAL A 287 3.04 14.51 9.24
N LEU A 288 2.13 13.53 9.19
CA LEU A 288 1.67 12.95 7.93
C LEU A 288 0.96 14.00 7.05
N ARG A 289 0.08 14.81 7.65
CA ARG A 289 -0.63 15.88 6.94
C ARG A 289 0.32 16.87 6.28
N VAL A 290 1.37 17.27 6.99
CA VAL A 290 2.41 18.18 6.47
C VAL A 290 3.24 17.51 5.37
N GLU A 291 3.69 16.27 5.55
CA GLU A 291 4.51 15.56 4.56
C GLU A 291 3.80 15.40 3.21
N PHE A 292 2.50 15.10 3.23
CA PHE A 292 1.72 14.82 2.03
C PHE A 292 0.85 15.98 1.56
N GLY A 293 0.89 17.13 2.24
CA GLY A 293 0.13 18.32 1.89
C GLY A 293 -1.39 18.14 1.96
N ALA A 294 -1.88 17.32 2.89
CA ALA A 294 -3.31 17.14 3.14
C ALA A 294 -3.87 18.28 4.01
N ASP A 295 -5.18 18.49 3.97
CA ASP A 295 -5.84 19.52 4.79
C ASP A 295 -6.42 18.94 6.08
N GLU A 296 -6.81 17.67 6.05
CA GLU A 296 -7.24 16.89 7.23
C GLU A 296 -6.66 15.49 7.17
N ALA A 297 -6.46 14.88 8.34
CA ALA A 297 -6.05 13.50 8.48
C ALA A 297 -7.10 12.75 9.32
N ILE A 298 -7.58 11.61 8.81
CA ILE A 298 -8.66 10.80 9.36
C ILE A 298 -8.09 9.43 9.73
N TYR A 299 -8.11 9.11 11.02
CA TYR A 299 -7.58 7.83 11.50
C TYR A 299 -8.48 6.66 11.09
N PHE A 300 -7.90 5.69 10.38
CA PHE A 300 -8.52 4.48 9.88
C PHE A 300 -7.80 3.19 10.30
N GLY A 301 -6.81 3.28 11.20
CA GLY A 301 -6.13 2.14 11.78
C GLY A 301 -7.02 1.27 12.70
N SER A 302 -6.39 0.30 13.38
CA SER A 302 -7.00 -0.67 14.32
C SER A 302 -7.97 -1.73 13.76
N VAL A 303 -8.22 -1.76 12.44
CA VAL A 303 -9.11 -2.74 11.81
C VAL A 303 -8.31 -3.81 11.04
N ALA A 304 -7.34 -3.38 10.26
CA ALA A 304 -6.41 -4.20 9.48
C ALA A 304 -5.02 -3.55 9.50
N PRO A 305 -3.96 -4.24 9.03
CA PRO A 305 -2.61 -3.66 8.97
C PRO A 305 -2.53 -2.35 8.19
N HIS A 306 -3.24 -2.28 7.07
CA HIS A 306 -3.28 -1.12 6.17
C HIS A 306 -4.70 -0.61 5.94
N VAL A 307 -4.83 0.69 5.70
CA VAL A 307 -6.09 1.34 5.32
C VAL A 307 -6.70 0.77 4.05
N ASP A 308 -5.88 0.43 3.04
CA ASP A 308 -6.35 -0.13 1.77
C ASP A 308 -6.91 -1.56 1.86
N TYR A 309 -6.76 -2.22 3.02
CA TYR A 309 -7.50 -3.43 3.37
C TYR A 309 -8.89 -3.14 3.94
N VAL A 310 -9.16 -1.91 4.37
CA VAL A 310 -10.39 -1.53 5.07
C VAL A 310 -11.33 -0.78 4.14
N VAL A 311 -10.82 0.16 3.37
CA VAL A 311 -11.64 1.06 2.56
C VAL A 311 -11.01 1.30 1.19
N SER A 312 -11.86 1.42 0.18
CA SER A 312 -11.54 1.96 -1.14
C SER A 312 -12.53 3.05 -1.51
N PHE A 313 -12.26 3.84 -2.54
CA PHE A 313 -13.12 4.96 -2.91
C PHE A 313 -13.49 4.93 -4.40
N ILE A 314 -14.71 5.39 -4.70
CA ILE A 314 -15.17 5.80 -6.03
C ILE A 314 -15.41 7.31 -5.93
N PRO A 315 -14.35 8.12 -6.16
CA PRO A 315 -14.37 9.54 -5.82
C PRO A 315 -15.39 10.36 -6.59
N GLU A 316 -15.62 10.02 -7.87
CA GLU A 316 -16.56 10.71 -8.77
C GLU A 316 -18.01 10.65 -8.26
N HIS A 317 -18.32 9.62 -7.45
CA HIS A 317 -19.63 9.42 -6.84
C HIS A 317 -19.61 9.57 -5.33
N GLN A 318 -18.54 10.15 -4.76
CA GLN A 318 -18.40 10.37 -3.31
C GLN A 318 -18.72 9.08 -2.53
N THR A 319 -18.29 7.93 -3.04
CA THR A 319 -18.67 6.62 -2.51
C THR A 319 -17.45 5.95 -1.89
N ALA A 320 -17.59 5.45 -0.68
CA ALA A 320 -16.60 4.64 0.02
C ALA A 320 -17.03 3.16 0.00
N LEU A 321 -16.13 2.29 -0.43
CA LEU A 321 -16.26 0.84 -0.41
C LEU A 321 -15.60 0.32 0.87
N LEU A 322 -16.39 0.15 1.92
CA LEU A 322 -15.91 -0.22 3.24
C LEU A 322 -16.12 -1.73 3.45
N VAL A 323 -15.10 -2.43 3.95
CA VAL A 323 -15.22 -3.86 4.21
C VAL A 323 -16.32 -4.22 5.22
N GLN A 324 -16.88 -5.41 5.05
CA GLN A 324 -17.82 -6.08 5.94
C GLN A 324 -17.42 -7.55 6.07
N PRO A 325 -17.20 -8.07 7.30
CA PRO A 325 -16.84 -9.46 7.51
C PRO A 325 -17.91 -10.41 6.96
N VAL A 326 -17.46 -11.46 6.27
CA VAL A 326 -18.30 -12.59 5.86
C VAL A 326 -18.21 -13.66 6.94
N THR A 327 -19.34 -13.92 7.60
CA THR A 327 -19.46 -14.91 8.67
C THR A 327 -20.64 -15.85 8.40
N GLY A 328 -20.64 -17.03 9.00
CA GLY A 328 -21.73 -18.00 8.85
C GLY A 328 -21.87 -18.60 7.45
N ASN A 329 -20.90 -18.43 6.55
CA ASN A 329 -20.96 -18.93 5.18
C ASN A 329 -20.40 -20.36 5.09
N LEU A 330 -21.29 -21.36 5.17
CA LEU A 330 -20.91 -22.77 5.09
C LEU A 330 -20.25 -23.14 3.76
N GLU A 331 -20.77 -22.63 2.63
CA GLU A 331 -20.20 -22.93 1.31
C GLU A 331 -18.74 -22.47 1.21
N LEU A 332 -18.42 -21.33 1.82
CA LEU A 332 -17.06 -20.81 1.88
C LEU A 332 -16.14 -21.67 2.77
N ALA A 333 -16.62 -22.09 3.95
CA ALA A 333 -15.86 -23.00 4.82
C ALA A 333 -15.59 -24.36 4.13
N GLN A 334 -16.58 -24.88 3.41
CA GLN A 334 -16.45 -26.10 2.60
C GLN A 334 -15.47 -25.91 1.43
N ALA A 335 -15.49 -24.77 0.76
CA ALA A 335 -14.52 -24.45 -0.29
C ALA A 335 -13.09 -24.38 0.25
N ALA A 336 -12.89 -23.79 1.43
CA ALA A 336 -11.59 -23.71 2.09
C ALA A 336 -11.03 -25.09 2.46
N VAL A 337 -11.83 -25.96 3.09
CA VAL A 337 -11.37 -27.33 3.42
C VAL A 337 -11.12 -28.16 2.17
N LYS A 338 -11.94 -28.00 1.12
CA LYS A 338 -11.72 -28.67 -0.17
C LYS A 338 -10.41 -28.22 -0.82
N MET A 339 -10.09 -26.93 -0.75
CA MET A 339 -8.81 -26.42 -1.27
C MET A 339 -7.63 -27.03 -0.51
N LEU A 340 -7.72 -27.18 0.82
CA LEU A 340 -6.70 -27.92 1.59
C LEU A 340 -6.59 -29.37 1.13
N SER A 341 -7.70 -30.10 1.00
CA SER A 341 -7.70 -31.50 0.56
C SER A 341 -7.03 -31.67 -0.81
N LEU A 342 -7.28 -30.77 -1.76
CA LEU A 342 -6.67 -30.77 -3.09
C LEU A 342 -5.17 -30.43 -3.07
N THR A 343 -4.69 -29.85 -1.98
CA THR A 343 -3.29 -29.47 -1.80
C THR A 343 -2.45 -30.59 -1.19
N PHE A 344 -2.93 -31.83 -1.08
CA PHE A 344 -2.10 -32.97 -0.61
C PHE A 344 -2.11 -34.12 -1.64
N SER A 345 -0.93 -34.66 -1.99
CA SER A 345 -0.76 -35.76 -2.98
C SER A 345 -1.05 -37.17 -2.43
N ALA A 346 -1.86 -37.24 -1.38
CA ALA A 346 -2.15 -38.44 -0.59
C ALA A 346 -1.01 -38.97 0.30
N PRO A 347 -1.33 -39.46 1.52
CA PRO A 347 -2.64 -39.38 2.14
C PRO A 347 -2.96 -37.95 2.61
N VAL A 348 -4.19 -37.50 2.39
CA VAL A 348 -4.70 -36.25 2.99
C VAL A 348 -4.56 -36.35 4.52
N PRO A 349 -4.17 -35.30 5.27
CA PRO A 349 -4.08 -35.38 6.72
C PRO A 349 -5.43 -35.77 7.36
N THR A 350 -5.39 -36.60 8.41
CA THR A 350 -6.61 -37.07 9.10
C THR A 350 -7.48 -35.91 9.60
N LEU A 351 -6.85 -34.84 10.10
CA LEU A 351 -7.55 -33.66 10.59
C LEU A 351 -8.31 -32.93 9.48
N VAL A 352 -7.77 -32.88 8.26
CA VAL A 352 -8.46 -32.27 7.11
C VAL A 352 -9.72 -33.07 6.76
N ARG A 353 -9.66 -34.40 6.75
CA ARG A 353 -10.85 -35.25 6.57
C ARG A 353 -11.88 -35.08 7.69
N GLN A 354 -11.42 -34.95 8.93
CA GLN A 354 -12.32 -34.72 10.06
C GLN A 354 -13.00 -33.34 9.99
N LEU A 355 -12.28 -32.31 9.54
CA LEU A 355 -12.85 -30.99 9.27
C LEU A 355 -13.90 -31.06 8.16
N GLU A 356 -13.60 -31.75 7.05
CA GLU A 356 -14.53 -31.96 5.94
C GLU A 356 -15.82 -32.66 6.42
N SER A 357 -15.69 -33.70 7.23
CA SER A 357 -16.85 -34.38 7.84
C SER A 357 -17.61 -33.47 8.81
N ALA A 358 -16.93 -32.66 9.61
CA ALA A 358 -17.56 -31.74 10.56
C ALA A 358 -18.32 -30.59 9.89
N LEU A 359 -17.97 -30.25 8.64
CA LEU A 359 -18.62 -29.23 7.81
C LEU A 359 -19.70 -29.82 6.88
N THR A 360 -20.12 -31.06 7.10
CA THR A 360 -21.17 -31.70 6.31
C THR A 360 -22.56 -31.39 6.91
N GLY A 361 -23.47 -30.88 6.08
CA GLY A 361 -24.85 -30.56 6.45
C GLY A 361 -25.09 -29.06 6.74
N PRO A 362 -26.33 -28.56 6.54
CA PRO A 362 -26.63 -27.12 6.49
C PRO A 362 -26.43 -26.39 7.83
N GLU A 363 -26.56 -27.08 8.97
CA GLU A 363 -26.45 -26.50 10.32
C GLU A 363 -25.09 -26.81 10.98
N SER A 364 -24.13 -27.33 10.20
CA SER A 364 -22.86 -27.82 10.72
C SER A 364 -22.03 -26.76 11.43
N LEU A 365 -22.03 -25.51 10.96
CA LEU A 365 -21.30 -24.40 11.62
C LEU A 365 -21.83 -24.13 13.03
N GLN A 366 -23.14 -24.29 13.26
CA GLN A 366 -23.77 -24.07 14.56
C GLN A 366 -23.61 -25.30 15.46
N LEU A 367 -24.01 -26.48 14.96
CA LEU A 367 -24.04 -27.72 15.75
C LEU A 367 -22.63 -28.24 16.09
N ASN A 368 -21.66 -28.04 15.20
CA ASN A 368 -20.30 -28.58 15.35
C ASN A 368 -19.26 -27.51 15.71
N SER A 369 -19.66 -26.27 16.05
CA SER A 369 -18.73 -25.14 16.28
C SER A 369 -17.57 -25.49 17.23
N ALA A 370 -17.88 -26.06 18.40
CA ALA A 370 -16.88 -26.44 19.39
C ALA A 370 -15.90 -27.50 18.85
N ARG A 371 -16.42 -28.50 18.13
CA ARG A 371 -15.61 -29.55 17.51
C ARG A 371 -14.73 -29.01 16.39
N ILE A 372 -15.25 -28.12 15.55
CA ILE A 372 -14.48 -27.49 14.47
C ILE A 372 -13.32 -26.68 15.07
N ARG A 373 -13.57 -25.88 16.13
CA ARG A 373 -12.50 -25.12 16.82
C ARG A 373 -11.41 -26.03 17.38
N GLU A 374 -11.79 -27.14 18.00
CA GLU A 374 -10.85 -28.14 18.50
C GLU A 374 -9.97 -28.71 17.38
N LEU A 375 -10.60 -29.11 16.27
CA LEU A 375 -9.91 -29.64 15.09
C LEU A 375 -8.96 -28.62 14.46
N LEU A 376 -9.38 -27.36 14.33
CA LEU A 376 -8.54 -26.28 13.81
C LEU A 376 -7.34 -26.00 14.72
N ALA A 377 -7.55 -25.96 16.05
CA ALA A 377 -6.46 -25.77 17.00
C ALA A 377 -5.43 -26.91 16.92
N GLN A 378 -5.89 -28.15 16.73
CA GLN A 378 -5.00 -29.30 16.51
C GLN A 378 -4.28 -29.20 15.16
N ALA A 379 -5.00 -28.85 14.09
CA ALA A 379 -4.45 -28.74 12.75
C ALA A 379 -3.36 -27.66 12.67
N ARG A 380 -3.52 -26.52 13.33
CA ARG A 380 -2.48 -25.49 13.42
C ARG A 380 -1.16 -26.03 13.98
N ARG A 381 -1.23 -26.82 15.07
CA ARG A 381 -0.04 -27.42 15.71
C ARG A 381 0.65 -28.45 14.80
N GLU A 382 -0.13 -29.21 14.04
CA GLU A 382 0.41 -30.30 13.20
C GLU A 382 0.79 -29.86 11.79
N SER A 383 0.24 -28.75 11.29
CA SER A 383 0.33 -28.34 9.88
C SER A 383 1.76 -28.12 9.38
N HIS A 384 2.67 -27.73 10.26
CA HIS A 384 4.09 -27.53 9.94
C HIS A 384 4.79 -28.83 9.52
N GLY A 385 4.27 -29.99 9.94
CA GLY A 385 4.79 -31.31 9.59
C GLY A 385 4.10 -31.95 8.39
N TRP A 386 3.12 -31.28 7.76
CA TRP A 386 2.39 -31.86 6.63
C TRP A 386 3.25 -31.83 5.37
N ALA A 387 3.39 -32.99 4.73
CA ALA A 387 4.10 -33.12 3.48
C ALA A 387 3.29 -32.44 2.35
N MET A 388 3.87 -31.40 1.76
CA MET A 388 3.27 -30.74 0.61
C MET A 388 3.56 -31.52 -0.67
N PRO A 389 2.58 -31.65 -1.57
CA PRO A 389 2.76 -32.31 -2.84
C PRO A 389 3.64 -31.47 -3.74
N VAL A 390 4.83 -31.97 -3.99
CA VAL A 390 5.61 -31.56 -5.16
C VAL A 390 5.34 -32.56 -6.27
N ASP A 391 5.25 -32.07 -7.51
CA ASP A 391 5.26 -32.95 -8.67
C ASP A 391 6.60 -33.72 -8.65
N GLY A 392 6.55 -35.02 -8.34
CA GLY A 392 7.73 -35.86 -8.21
C GLY A 392 8.54 -35.91 -9.51
N ALA A 393 7.87 -35.92 -10.67
CA ALA A 393 8.55 -35.92 -11.96
C ALA A 393 9.24 -34.57 -12.22
N ALA A 394 8.60 -33.45 -11.86
CA ALA A 394 9.24 -32.13 -11.93
C ALA A 394 10.44 -32.05 -10.98
N TYR A 395 10.29 -32.53 -9.75
CA TYR A 395 11.38 -32.58 -8.76
C TYR A 395 12.57 -33.40 -9.27
N GLU A 396 12.34 -34.61 -9.80
CA GLU A 396 13.39 -35.46 -10.37
C GLU A 396 14.12 -34.78 -11.53
N ARG A 397 13.40 -34.09 -12.43
CA ARG A 397 14.01 -33.31 -13.52
C ARG A 397 14.89 -32.17 -12.98
N ILE A 398 14.41 -31.45 -11.98
CA ILE A 398 15.13 -30.33 -11.36
C ILE A 398 16.39 -30.82 -10.64
N ASP A 399 16.26 -31.88 -9.84
CA ASP A 399 17.38 -32.48 -9.11
C ASP A 399 18.44 -33.06 -10.06
N ALA A 400 18.04 -33.76 -11.12
CA ALA A 400 18.95 -34.27 -12.14
C ALA A 400 19.75 -33.14 -12.79
N TYR A 401 19.08 -32.05 -13.19
CA TYR A 401 19.74 -30.89 -13.77
C TYR A 401 20.68 -30.21 -12.78
N MET A 402 20.28 -30.02 -11.51
CA MET A 402 21.14 -29.41 -10.49
C MET A 402 22.42 -30.22 -10.27
N LYS A 403 22.32 -31.56 -10.20
CA LYS A 403 23.47 -32.45 -10.01
C LYS A 403 24.44 -32.41 -11.19
N GLU A 404 23.92 -32.26 -12.41
CA GLU A 404 24.73 -32.19 -13.63
C GLU A 404 25.36 -30.79 -13.82
N ALA A 405 24.55 -29.74 -13.79
CA ALA A 405 24.95 -28.39 -14.17
C ALA A 405 25.60 -27.60 -13.02
N CYS A 406 25.25 -27.91 -11.76
CA CYS A 406 25.74 -27.18 -10.59
C CYS A 406 26.07 -28.11 -9.39
N PRO A 407 26.99 -29.09 -9.57
CA PRO A 407 27.25 -30.13 -8.58
C PRO A 407 27.77 -29.62 -7.23
N GLN A 408 28.33 -28.41 -7.17
CA GLN A 408 28.90 -27.81 -5.97
C GLN A 408 27.92 -26.91 -5.22
N ASP A 409 26.96 -26.32 -5.93
CA ASP A 409 25.99 -25.37 -5.36
C ASP A 409 24.72 -25.33 -6.21
N ALA A 410 23.66 -25.98 -5.73
CA ALA A 410 22.37 -26.02 -6.41
C ALA A 410 21.73 -24.63 -6.60
N LEU A 411 22.02 -23.66 -5.71
CA LEU A 411 21.49 -22.29 -5.86
C LEU A 411 22.18 -21.53 -6.98
N ALA A 412 23.42 -21.89 -7.32
CA ALA A 412 24.13 -21.29 -8.44
C ALA A 412 23.43 -21.54 -9.80
N CYS A 413 22.63 -22.61 -9.91
CA CYS A 413 21.87 -22.96 -11.13
C CYS A 413 20.79 -21.95 -11.51
N VAL A 414 20.27 -21.22 -10.53
CA VAL A 414 19.31 -20.11 -10.74
C VAL A 414 19.95 -18.75 -10.49
N GLY A 415 21.26 -18.72 -10.25
CA GLY A 415 22.03 -17.51 -10.10
C GLY A 415 22.24 -16.77 -11.44
N PRO A 416 22.64 -15.48 -11.40
CA PRO A 416 22.78 -14.64 -12.59
C PRO A 416 23.68 -15.21 -13.69
N ARG A 417 24.65 -16.06 -13.33
CA ARG A 417 25.59 -16.67 -14.27
C ARG A 417 24.96 -17.81 -15.08
N GLN A 418 24.19 -18.69 -14.44
CA GLN A 418 23.62 -19.89 -15.09
C GLN A 418 22.21 -19.67 -15.64
N LEU A 419 21.47 -18.73 -15.05
CA LEU A 419 20.10 -18.41 -15.44
C LEU A 419 19.93 -18.15 -16.95
N PRO A 420 20.84 -17.42 -17.67
CA PRO A 420 20.72 -17.26 -19.11
C PRO A 420 20.72 -18.57 -19.90
N SER A 421 21.57 -19.52 -19.50
CA SER A 421 21.65 -20.85 -20.13
C SER A 421 20.38 -21.66 -19.82
N LEU A 422 19.92 -21.64 -18.57
CA LEU A 422 18.69 -22.31 -18.15
C LEU A 422 17.47 -21.82 -18.95
N VAL A 423 17.31 -20.50 -19.10
CA VAL A 423 16.22 -19.89 -19.89
C VAL A 423 16.29 -20.29 -21.36
N ALA A 424 17.50 -20.35 -21.94
CA ALA A 424 17.68 -20.65 -23.36
C ALA A 424 17.49 -22.14 -23.68
N ASN A 425 18.00 -23.03 -22.82
CA ASN A 425 18.16 -24.46 -23.13
C ASN A 425 17.14 -25.34 -22.39
N HIS A 426 16.63 -24.91 -21.24
CA HIS A 426 15.70 -25.70 -20.41
C HIS A 426 14.50 -24.84 -19.91
N PRO A 427 13.75 -24.20 -20.81
CA PRO A 427 12.66 -23.29 -20.41
C PRO A 427 11.51 -23.99 -19.67
N ASP A 428 11.25 -25.26 -19.97
CA ASP A 428 10.20 -26.03 -19.28
C ASP A 428 10.65 -26.40 -17.85
N LEU A 429 11.94 -26.67 -17.65
CA LEU A 429 12.51 -26.89 -16.32
C LEU A 429 12.42 -25.64 -15.44
N LEU A 430 12.65 -24.47 -16.02
CA LEU A 430 12.47 -23.20 -15.31
C LEU A 430 11.00 -22.98 -14.91
N ALA A 431 10.06 -23.32 -15.79
CA ALA A 431 8.63 -23.23 -15.50
C ALA A 431 8.23 -24.18 -14.36
N ASP A 432 8.69 -25.44 -14.43
CA ASP A 432 8.51 -26.45 -13.37
C ASP A 432 9.05 -25.94 -12.03
N TRP A 433 10.26 -25.37 -12.03
CA TRP A 433 10.88 -24.82 -10.82
C TRP A 433 10.04 -23.68 -10.25
N VAL A 434 9.64 -22.70 -11.06
CA VAL A 434 8.82 -21.57 -10.59
C VAL A 434 7.50 -22.06 -9.99
N GLN A 435 6.84 -23.01 -10.64
CA GLN A 435 5.60 -23.62 -10.14
C GLN A 435 5.83 -24.35 -8.81
N MET A 436 6.87 -25.18 -8.72
CA MET A 436 7.22 -25.92 -7.52
C MET A 436 7.59 -24.98 -6.35
N ALA A 437 8.39 -23.95 -6.61
CA ALA A 437 8.75 -22.94 -5.62
C ALA A 437 7.53 -22.15 -5.13
N ALA A 438 6.56 -21.86 -6.01
CA ALA A 438 5.29 -21.25 -5.62
C ALA A 438 4.47 -22.17 -4.71
N VAL A 439 4.34 -23.46 -5.06
CA VAL A 439 3.63 -24.46 -4.23
C VAL A 439 4.30 -24.62 -2.87
N LEU A 440 5.63 -24.73 -2.81
CA LEU A 440 6.37 -24.86 -1.55
C LEU A 440 6.22 -23.63 -0.64
N ARG A 441 6.28 -22.42 -1.21
CA ARG A 441 6.02 -21.18 -0.45
C ARG A 441 4.58 -21.12 0.05
N ALA A 442 3.62 -21.43 -0.82
CA ALA A 442 2.21 -21.47 -0.45
C ALA A 442 1.93 -22.54 0.62
N GLY A 443 2.68 -23.63 0.64
CA GLY A 443 2.47 -24.73 1.58
C GLY A 443 2.60 -24.37 3.05
N GLN A 444 3.33 -23.31 3.38
CA GLN A 444 3.41 -22.80 4.75
C GLN A 444 2.21 -21.91 5.10
N SER A 445 1.85 -20.98 4.20
CA SER A 445 0.80 -19.98 4.49
C SER A 445 -0.62 -20.46 4.18
N LEU A 446 -0.80 -21.41 3.26
CA LEU A 446 -2.12 -21.85 2.81
C LEU A 446 -2.90 -22.58 3.92
N PRO A 447 -2.33 -23.54 4.68
CA PRO A 447 -3.01 -24.13 5.82
C PRO A 447 -3.55 -23.09 6.79
N VAL A 448 -2.70 -22.13 7.19
CA VAL A 448 -3.09 -21.03 8.09
C VAL A 448 -4.24 -20.24 7.51
N ALA A 449 -4.13 -19.79 6.26
CA ALA A 449 -5.18 -19.03 5.60
C ALA A 449 -6.52 -19.78 5.59
N MET A 450 -6.52 -21.07 5.20
CA MET A 450 -7.75 -21.86 5.13
C MET A 450 -8.35 -22.12 6.52
N PHE A 451 -7.53 -22.33 7.55
CA PHE A 451 -8.02 -22.45 8.92
C PHE A 451 -8.67 -21.16 9.39
N SER A 452 -8.06 -19.99 9.10
CA SER A 452 -8.67 -18.70 9.43
C SER A 452 -9.99 -18.50 8.69
N VAL A 453 -10.08 -18.86 7.40
CA VAL A 453 -11.34 -18.78 6.65
C VAL A 453 -12.43 -19.62 7.31
N ILE A 454 -12.14 -20.88 7.64
CA ILE A 454 -13.11 -21.78 8.30
C ILE A 454 -13.50 -21.22 9.67
N GLU A 455 -12.53 -20.76 10.46
CA GLU A 455 -12.75 -20.24 11.80
C GLU A 455 -13.66 -19.00 11.81
N ASP A 456 -13.44 -18.08 10.87
CA ASP A 456 -14.24 -16.85 10.73
C ASP A 456 -15.70 -17.11 10.37
N GLN A 457 -16.02 -18.30 9.85
CA GLN A 457 -17.41 -18.68 9.59
C GLN A 457 -18.15 -19.16 10.85
N LEU A 458 -17.43 -19.41 11.95
CA LEU A 458 -18.03 -19.87 13.20
C LEU A 458 -18.68 -18.72 13.99
N PRO A 459 -19.77 -18.98 14.73
CA PRO A 459 -20.42 -17.95 15.55
C PRO A 459 -19.47 -17.30 16.58
N GLY A 460 -19.63 -15.99 16.78
CA GLY A 460 -19.04 -15.22 17.88
C GLY A 460 -17.65 -14.61 17.65
N GLN A 461 -17.07 -14.69 16.43
CA GLN A 461 -15.68 -14.28 16.18
C GLN A 461 -15.48 -12.77 15.90
N THR A 462 -16.50 -12.03 15.44
CA THR A 462 -16.28 -10.73 14.75
C THR A 462 -16.85 -9.50 15.45
N ALA A 463 -17.44 -9.64 16.65
CA ALA A 463 -18.22 -8.56 17.28
C ALA A 463 -17.46 -7.23 17.47
N GLU A 464 -16.21 -7.29 17.94
CA GLU A 464 -15.36 -6.09 18.13
C GLU A 464 -14.96 -5.47 16.80
N LYS A 465 -14.57 -6.31 15.83
CA LYS A 465 -14.19 -5.88 14.48
C LYS A 465 -15.36 -5.18 13.77
N GLU A 466 -16.56 -5.76 13.87
CA GLU A 466 -17.79 -5.19 13.34
C GLU A 466 -18.15 -3.88 14.01
N ARG A 467 -17.95 -3.75 15.32
CA ARG A 467 -18.14 -2.49 16.05
C ARG A 467 -17.24 -1.39 15.49
N ARG A 468 -15.94 -1.66 15.35
CA ARG A 468 -14.99 -0.71 14.74
C ARG A 468 -15.39 -0.35 13.30
N LEU A 469 -15.82 -1.32 12.49
CA LEU A 469 -16.28 -1.08 11.12
C LEU A 469 -17.61 -0.30 11.04
N ARG A 470 -18.45 -0.33 12.07
CA ARG A 470 -19.60 0.57 12.18
C ARG A 470 -19.15 2.00 12.48
N GLU A 471 -18.25 2.19 13.45
CA GLU A 471 -17.67 3.50 13.79
C GLU A 471 -16.97 4.15 12.57
N LYS A 472 -16.24 3.36 11.77
CA LYS A 472 -15.61 3.83 10.52
C LYS A 472 -16.65 4.23 9.46
N ALA A 473 -17.76 3.51 9.35
CA ALA A 473 -18.84 3.88 8.42
C ALA A 473 -19.53 5.18 8.83
N GLU A 474 -19.87 5.32 10.11
CA GLU A 474 -20.46 6.55 10.64
C GLU A 474 -19.52 7.75 10.41
N THR A 475 -18.22 7.53 10.54
CA THR A 475 -17.21 8.55 10.23
C THR A 475 -17.23 8.95 8.75
N LEU A 476 -17.28 8.00 7.83
CA LEU A 476 -17.37 8.26 6.38
C LEU A 476 -18.68 9.00 6.01
N GLU A 477 -19.80 8.57 6.57
CA GLU A 477 -21.11 9.22 6.37
C GLU A 477 -21.12 10.66 6.92
N ARG A 478 -20.51 10.88 8.10
CA ARG A 478 -20.30 12.23 8.65
C ARG A 478 -19.37 13.09 7.81
N LEU A 479 -18.50 12.51 6.98
CA LEU A 479 -17.68 13.25 6.01
C LEU A 479 -18.43 13.50 4.69
N GLY A 480 -19.61 12.89 4.51
CA GLY A 480 -20.47 13.05 3.34
C GLY A 480 -20.33 11.93 2.30
N PHE A 481 -19.64 10.83 2.60
CA PHE A 481 -19.54 9.70 1.69
C PHE A 481 -20.81 8.83 1.75
N ARG A 482 -21.22 8.30 0.60
CA ARG A 482 -22.09 7.12 0.54
C ARG A 482 -21.26 5.89 0.86
N VAL A 483 -21.66 5.08 1.84
CA VAL A 483 -20.94 3.85 2.19
C VAL A 483 -21.60 2.65 1.51
N ILE A 484 -20.82 1.90 0.73
CA ILE A 484 -21.17 0.57 0.22
C ILE A 484 -20.31 -0.44 0.97
N ARG A 485 -20.96 -1.48 1.52
CA ARG A 485 -20.26 -2.56 2.20
C ARG A 485 -19.73 -3.58 1.20
N VAL A 486 -18.43 -3.86 1.19
CA VAL A 486 -17.85 -4.92 0.36
C VAL A 486 -17.46 -6.12 1.23
N PRO A 487 -17.55 -7.36 0.73
CA PRO A 487 -17.17 -8.54 1.50
C PRO A 487 -15.73 -8.46 2.02
N TRP A 488 -15.47 -9.13 3.14
CA TRP A 488 -14.13 -9.38 3.66
C TRP A 488 -14.10 -10.73 4.37
N ILE A 489 -13.24 -11.62 3.88
CA ILE A 489 -12.94 -12.88 4.56
C ILE A 489 -11.76 -12.55 5.47
N GLY A 490 -11.94 -12.59 6.79
CA GLY A 490 -10.87 -12.22 7.71
C GLY A 490 -9.76 -13.26 7.77
N GLY A 491 -8.71 -12.92 8.51
CA GLY A 491 -7.52 -13.73 8.66
C GLY A 491 -6.97 -13.68 10.10
N GLU A 492 -5.92 -14.46 10.35
CA GLU A 492 -5.26 -14.57 11.65
C GLU A 492 -4.18 -13.50 11.81
N MET A 493 -4.50 -12.41 12.51
CA MET A 493 -3.58 -11.32 12.81
C MET A 493 -2.83 -11.49 14.14
N THR A 494 -3.01 -12.64 14.80
CA THR A 494 -2.39 -12.98 16.07
C THR A 494 -1.75 -14.35 15.95
N GLY A 495 -0.43 -14.47 16.04
CA GLY A 495 0.27 -15.76 15.89
C GLY A 495 1.66 -15.62 15.27
N SER A 496 2.32 -16.75 15.04
CA SER A 496 3.65 -16.80 14.39
C SER A 496 3.61 -16.63 12.88
N GLN A 497 2.45 -16.83 12.25
CA GLN A 497 2.23 -16.60 10.82
C GLN A 497 0.99 -15.71 10.67
N LEU A 498 1.22 -14.45 10.32
CA LEU A 498 0.16 -13.45 10.17
C LEU A 498 -0.48 -13.58 8.79
N TRP A 499 -1.81 -13.59 8.74
CA TRP A 499 -2.57 -13.52 7.50
C TRP A 499 -3.68 -12.46 7.58
N ALA A 500 -3.68 -11.49 6.66
CA ALA A 500 -4.61 -10.36 6.64
C ALA A 500 -6.04 -10.73 6.14
N GLY A 501 -6.19 -11.91 5.55
CA GLY A 501 -7.43 -12.35 4.92
C GLY A 501 -7.58 -11.85 3.47
N VAL A 502 -8.80 -11.95 2.94
CA VAL A 502 -9.17 -11.53 1.58
C VAL A 502 -10.04 -10.28 1.65
N SER A 503 -9.41 -9.11 1.55
CA SER A 503 -10.14 -7.84 1.45
C SER A 503 -10.49 -7.52 0.00
N TYR A 504 -11.79 -7.47 -0.29
CA TYR A 504 -12.30 -7.04 -1.59
C TYR A 504 -12.26 -5.50 -1.74
N ALA A 505 -11.88 -4.77 -0.68
CA ALA A 505 -11.54 -3.35 -0.75
C ALA A 505 -10.09 -3.10 -1.20
N ASN A 506 -9.20 -4.10 -1.16
CA ASN A 506 -7.84 -3.98 -1.70
C ASN A 506 -7.82 -4.11 -3.24
N LEU A 507 -8.61 -3.25 -3.87
CA LEU A 507 -8.89 -3.25 -5.30
C LEU A 507 -8.16 -2.10 -6.00
N LEU A 508 -7.98 -2.23 -7.31
CA LEU A 508 -7.60 -1.11 -8.15
C LEU A 508 -8.83 -0.53 -8.84
N LEU A 509 -9.08 0.76 -8.66
CA LEU A 509 -10.03 1.51 -9.47
C LEU A 509 -9.30 2.16 -10.65
N LEU A 510 -9.68 1.79 -11.87
CA LEU A 510 -9.18 2.41 -13.11
C LEU A 510 -10.37 2.79 -13.99
N ASP A 511 -10.60 4.09 -14.11
CA ASP A 511 -11.83 4.69 -14.63
C ASP A 511 -13.06 4.05 -13.97
N HIS A 512 -13.91 3.35 -14.73
CA HIS A 512 -15.14 2.71 -14.23
C HIS A 512 -14.97 1.19 -14.01
N THR A 513 -13.73 0.69 -13.88
CA THR A 513 -13.46 -0.74 -13.67
C THR A 513 -12.79 -0.96 -12.31
N LEU A 514 -13.42 -1.78 -11.46
CA LEU A 514 -12.88 -2.22 -10.18
C LEU A 514 -12.21 -3.58 -10.38
N PHE A 515 -10.89 -3.64 -10.27
CA PHE A 515 -10.13 -4.88 -10.29
C PHE A 515 -10.02 -5.43 -8.87
N VAL A 516 -10.86 -6.42 -8.56
CA VAL A 516 -11.04 -6.93 -7.20
C VAL A 516 -10.25 -8.22 -7.01
N PRO A 517 -9.42 -8.34 -5.95
CA PRO A 517 -8.67 -9.56 -5.68
C PRO A 517 -9.62 -10.73 -5.36
N VAL A 518 -9.36 -11.90 -5.93
CA VAL A 518 -10.01 -13.17 -5.57
C VAL A 518 -8.97 -14.23 -5.23
N PHE A 519 -9.28 -15.08 -4.26
CA PHE A 519 -8.41 -16.15 -3.78
C PHE A 519 -8.53 -17.43 -4.63
N GLY A 520 -9.71 -17.65 -5.22
CA GLY A 520 -10.06 -18.82 -6.02
C GLY A 520 -10.81 -19.90 -5.24
N PHE A 521 -11.76 -19.52 -4.37
CA PHE A 521 -12.68 -20.46 -3.70
C PHE A 521 -13.78 -21.01 -4.63
N GLY A 522 -13.83 -20.56 -5.89
CA GLY A 522 -14.80 -20.99 -6.88
C GLY A 522 -16.15 -20.29 -6.68
N VAL A 523 -17.24 -21.04 -6.87
CA VAL A 523 -18.61 -20.51 -6.88
C VAL A 523 -18.98 -19.68 -5.64
N PRO A 524 -18.63 -20.06 -4.39
CA PRO A 524 -19.01 -19.27 -3.21
C PRO A 524 -18.39 -17.87 -3.20
N GLU A 525 -17.13 -17.73 -3.61
CA GLU A 525 -16.46 -16.42 -3.73
C GLU A 525 -16.96 -15.65 -4.96
N GLN A 526 -17.24 -16.33 -6.06
CA GLN A 526 -17.81 -15.68 -7.24
C GLN A 526 -19.12 -14.97 -6.92
N LYS A 527 -20.03 -15.61 -6.18
CA LYS A 527 -21.29 -14.99 -5.71
C LYS A 527 -21.02 -13.72 -4.90
N LEU A 528 -20.06 -13.76 -3.97
CA LEU A 528 -19.69 -12.59 -3.15
C LEU A 528 -19.20 -11.41 -4.01
N VAL A 529 -18.43 -11.68 -5.07
CA VAL A 529 -17.94 -10.66 -6.01
C VAL A 529 -19.07 -10.12 -6.88
N GLU A 530 -19.91 -11.00 -7.41
CA GLU A 530 -21.06 -10.63 -8.24
C GLU A 530 -22.06 -9.75 -7.48
N ASP A 531 -22.20 -9.95 -6.17
CA ASP A 531 -23.04 -9.10 -5.31
C ASP A 531 -22.50 -7.68 -5.10
N ILE A 532 -21.25 -7.38 -5.47
CA ILE A 532 -20.69 -6.03 -5.37
C ILE A 532 -21.25 -5.13 -6.48
N GLU A 533 -21.21 -5.58 -7.73
CA GLU A 533 -21.50 -4.76 -8.91
C GLU A 533 -22.89 -4.08 -8.89
N PRO A 534 -23.99 -4.77 -8.55
CA PRO A 534 -25.33 -4.16 -8.53
C PRO A 534 -25.49 -3.01 -7.54
N ARG A 535 -24.59 -2.88 -6.56
CA ARG A 535 -24.64 -1.82 -5.54
C ARG A 535 -23.86 -0.58 -5.95
N LEU A 536 -22.97 -0.70 -6.93
CA LEU A 536 -22.11 0.38 -7.41
C LEU A 536 -22.91 1.46 -8.17
N PRO A 537 -22.34 2.66 -8.34
CA PRO A 537 -22.90 3.65 -9.26
C PRO A 537 -23.01 3.08 -10.69
N ALA A 538 -23.97 3.61 -11.46
CA ALA A 538 -24.19 3.16 -12.83
C ALA A 538 -22.93 3.32 -13.70
N GLY A 539 -22.65 2.33 -14.54
CA GLY A 539 -21.49 2.30 -15.44
C GLY A 539 -20.22 1.70 -14.86
N TYR A 540 -20.18 1.43 -13.54
CA TYR A 540 -19.07 0.70 -12.93
C TYR A 540 -19.23 -0.80 -13.12
N ARG A 541 -18.11 -1.49 -13.30
CA ARG A 541 -18.05 -2.95 -13.41
C ARG A 541 -16.98 -3.53 -12.50
N VAL A 542 -17.19 -4.76 -12.07
CA VAL A 542 -16.25 -5.53 -11.25
C VAL A 542 -15.54 -6.57 -12.12
N VAL A 543 -14.23 -6.61 -12.02
CA VAL A 543 -13.38 -7.59 -12.69
C VAL A 543 -12.62 -8.37 -11.63
N PRO A 544 -12.95 -9.65 -11.38
CA PRO A 544 -12.20 -10.48 -10.45
C PRO A 544 -10.80 -10.78 -11.01
N ILE A 545 -9.78 -10.58 -10.17
CA ILE A 545 -8.38 -10.87 -10.47
C ILE A 545 -7.89 -11.94 -9.51
N LEU A 546 -7.51 -13.11 -10.04
CA LEU A 546 -6.86 -14.13 -9.23
C LEU A 546 -5.57 -13.56 -8.62
N ALA A 547 -5.55 -13.46 -7.29
CA ALA A 547 -4.48 -12.85 -6.51
C ALA A 547 -4.00 -13.77 -5.38
N ARG A 548 -4.18 -15.09 -5.51
CA ARG A 548 -3.93 -16.07 -4.44
C ARG A 548 -2.52 -15.95 -3.85
N SER A 549 -1.49 -15.94 -4.69
CA SER A 549 -0.10 -15.83 -4.20
C SER A 549 0.16 -14.50 -3.50
N ALA A 550 -0.42 -13.40 -3.99
CA ALA A 550 -0.31 -12.10 -3.32
C ALA A 550 -1.05 -12.08 -1.98
N LEU A 551 -2.28 -12.61 -1.92
CA LEU A 551 -3.11 -12.70 -0.72
C LEU A 551 -2.47 -13.58 0.37
N LEU A 552 -1.80 -14.67 -0.01
CA LEU A 552 -1.03 -15.52 0.92
C LEU A 552 0.21 -14.81 1.51
N GLN A 553 0.63 -13.70 0.92
CA GLN A 553 1.75 -12.87 1.37
C GLN A 553 1.27 -11.52 1.90
N ASN A 554 0.01 -11.41 2.32
CA ASN A 554 -0.59 -10.20 2.90
C ASN A 554 -0.60 -8.97 1.97
N GLY A 555 -0.76 -9.19 0.66
CA GLY A 555 -1.11 -8.12 -0.27
C GLY A 555 -2.35 -8.43 -1.11
N GLY A 556 -2.74 -7.50 -1.98
CA GLY A 556 -3.82 -7.69 -2.95
C GLY A 556 -3.53 -6.98 -4.28
N VAL A 557 -4.59 -6.66 -5.03
CA VAL A 557 -4.42 -6.01 -6.35
C VAL A 557 -3.88 -4.60 -6.20
N HIS A 558 -4.33 -3.87 -5.17
CA HIS A 558 -3.86 -2.52 -4.91
C HIS A 558 -2.40 -2.50 -4.44
N CYS A 559 -2.03 -3.38 -3.51
CA CYS A 559 -0.68 -3.44 -2.93
C CYS A 559 0.42 -3.59 -3.98
N VAL A 560 0.17 -4.36 -5.05
CA VAL A 560 1.19 -4.62 -6.09
C VAL A 560 1.43 -3.44 -7.05
N MET A 561 0.69 -2.34 -6.93
CA MET A 561 0.74 -1.23 -7.88
C MET A 561 1.11 0.09 -7.23
N GLY A 562 2.27 0.63 -7.58
CA GLY A 562 2.65 1.99 -7.24
C GLY A 562 2.04 2.98 -8.23
N LEU A 563 0.94 3.64 -7.86
CA LEU A 563 0.13 4.40 -8.81
C LEU A 563 0.69 5.80 -9.11
N VAL A 564 0.71 6.12 -10.41
CA VAL A 564 1.09 7.42 -10.93
C VAL A 564 -0.14 8.13 -11.46
N ARG A 565 -0.54 9.21 -10.79
CA ARG A 565 -1.65 10.06 -11.18
C ARG A 565 -1.13 11.40 -11.74
N GLY A 566 -1.94 12.11 -12.54
CA GLY A 566 -1.59 13.43 -13.10
C GLY A 566 -1.06 13.39 -14.55
N ASP A 567 -0.12 14.26 -14.91
CA ASP A 567 0.31 14.47 -16.32
C ASP A 567 1.33 13.44 -16.85
N GLY A 568 1.47 12.30 -16.16
CA GLY A 568 2.46 11.27 -16.50
C GLY A 568 3.89 11.71 -16.17
N ILE A 569 4.76 10.75 -15.85
CA ILE A 569 6.13 11.03 -15.37
C ILE A 569 7.19 10.47 -16.31
N PHE A 570 6.79 9.61 -17.25
CA PHE A 570 7.65 8.81 -18.12
C PHE A 570 7.75 9.35 -19.54
#